data_AF-A0A0Q8WRL4-F1
#
_entry.id   AF-A0A0Q8WRL4-F1
#
_cell.length_a   1.000
_cell.length_b   1.000
_cell.length_c   1.000
_cell.angle_alpha   90.00
_cell.angle_beta   90.00
_cell.angle_gamma   90.00
#
_symmetry.space_group_name_H-M   'P 1'
#
loop_
_entity.id
_entity.type
_entity.pdbx_description
1 polymer ?
#
loop_
_entity_poly.entity_id
_entity_poly.type
_entity_poly.pdbx_seq_one_letter_code
_entity_poly.pdbx_strand_id
1 'polypeptide(L)' 'MNNDELDQVYTGMAQALTRVGESRAPLFLSILGLSLLQRLPDARDAMALLAQAEAASLSDPAVANYPASTSARPT' A
#
# COMPACT_ATOMS: atom_id res chain seq x y z
N MET A 1 -15.58 9.22 -2.04
CA MET A 1 -15.18 8.05 -2.85
C MET A 1 -15.89 6.85 -2.26
N ASN A 2 -16.70 6.15 -3.06
CA ASN A 2 -17.46 4.99 -2.63
C ASN A 2 -16.56 3.74 -2.60
N ASN A 3 -17.01 2.66 -1.95
CA ASN A 3 -16.24 1.41 -1.88
C ASN A 3 -15.87 0.87 -3.28
N ASP A 4 -16.78 0.94 -4.25
CA ASP A 4 -16.51 0.47 -5.63
C ASP A 4 -15.41 1.30 -6.33
N GLU A 5 -15.37 2.60 -6.09
CA GLU A 5 -14.33 3.48 -6.65
C GLU A 5 -12.98 3.19 -5.99
N LEU A 6 -12.96 2.87 -4.69
CA LEU A 6 -11.75 2.44 -3.98
C LEU A 6 -11.23 1.12 -4.54
N ASP A 7 -12.08 0.11 -4.69
CA ASP A 7 -11.70 -1.18 -5.26
C ASP A 7 -11.12 -1.03 -6.68
N GLN A 8 -11.72 -0.15 -7.50
CA GLN A 8 -11.21 0.13 -8.84
C GLN A 8 -9.83 0.79 -8.81
N VAL A 9 -9.61 1.76 -7.91
CA VAL A 9 -8.30 2.42 -7.76
C VAL A 9 -7.25 1.46 -7.21
N TYR A 10 -7.58 0.63 -6.23
CA TYR A 10 -6.69 -0.42 -5.71
C TYR A 10 -6.32 -1.43 -6.79
N THR A 11 -7.30 -1.90 -7.57
CA THR A 11 -7.06 -2.81 -8.68
C THR A 11 -6.15 -2.18 -9.74
N GLY A 12 -6.40 -0.91 -10.10
CA GLY A 12 -5.56 -0.17 -11.04
C GLY A 12 -4.13 0.01 -10.55
N MET A 13 -3.94 0.27 -9.25
CA MET A 13 -2.63 0.38 -8.62
C MET A 13 -1.88 -0.96 -8.66
N ALA A 14 -2.54 -2.06 -8.29
CA ALA A 14 -1.94 -3.40 -8.32
C ALA A 14 -1.49 -3.77 -9.75
N GLN A 15 -2.35 -3.55 -10.75
CA GLN A 15 -2.01 -3.77 -12.15
C GLN A 15 -0.85 -2.89 -12.62
N ALA A 16 -0.80 -1.63 -12.19
CA ALA A 16 0.32 -0.74 -12.52
C ALA A 16 1.63 -1.23 -11.91
N LEU A 17 1.62 -1.65 -10.64
CA LEU A 17 2.79 -2.23 -9.97
C LEU A 17 3.28 -3.50 -10.67
N THR A 18 2.38 -4.40 -11.08
CA THR A 18 2.73 -5.60 -11.85
C THR A 18 3.38 -5.25 -13.19
N ARG A 19 2.88 -4.24 -13.91
CA ARG A 19 3.47 -3.79 -15.19
C ARG A 19 4.82 -3.11 -15.02
N VAL A 20 5.00 -2.34 -13.95
CA VAL A 20 6.26 -1.64 -13.64
C VAL A 20 7.33 -2.63 -13.18
N GLY A 21 6.93 -3.68 -12.49
CA GLY A 21 7.82 -4.72 -11.97
C GLY A 21 8.47 -4.35 -10.63
N GLU A 22 8.90 -5.37 -9.91
CA GLU A 22 9.40 -5.27 -8.52
C GLU A 22 10.60 -4.30 -8.39
N SER A 23 11.55 -4.36 -9.33
CA SER A 23 12.75 -3.50 -9.30
C SER A 23 12.44 -2.00 -9.40
N ARG A 24 11.30 -1.64 -9.99
CA ARG A 24 10.88 -0.23 -10.18
C ARG A 24 9.71 0.15 -9.28
N ALA A 25 9.16 -0.78 -8.51
CA ALA A 25 8.06 -0.52 -7.58
C ALA A 25 8.39 0.60 -6.56
N PRO A 26 9.60 0.66 -5.93
CA PRO A 26 9.93 1.74 -5.00
C PRO A 26 9.93 3.11 -5.67
N LEU A 27 10.45 3.19 -6.91
CA LEU A 27 10.48 4.42 -7.69
C LEU A 27 9.06 4.86 -8.10
N PHE A 28 8.23 3.93 -8.56
CA PHE A 28 6.83 4.20 -8.90
C PHE A 28 6.05 4.74 -7.70
N LEU A 29 6.18 4.10 -6.54
CA LEU A 29 5.53 4.53 -5.30
C LEU A 29 6.04 5.90 -4.84
N SER A 30 7.34 6.18 -5.00
CA SER A 30 7.91 7.50 -4.69
C SER A 30 7.30 8.61 -5.56
N ILE A 31 7.14 8.36 -6.87
CA ILE A 31 6.55 9.32 -7.81
C ILE A 31 5.05 9.52 -7.52
N LEU A 32 4.32 8.43 -7.29
CA LEU A 32 2.90 8.49 -6.93
C LEU A 32 2.70 9.24 -5.60
N GLY A 33 3.51 8.92 -4.59
CA GLY A 33 3.51 9.58 -3.29
C GLY A 33 3.78 11.08 -3.40
N LEU A 34 4.82 11.49 -4.14
CA LEU A 34 5.11 12.90 -4.36
C LEU A 34 3.97 13.63 -5.08
N SER A 35 3.36 12.98 -6.07
CA SER A 35 2.22 13.54 -6.81
C SER A 35 0.98 13.74 -5.92
N LEU A 36 0.77 12.84 -4.95
CA LEU A 36 -0.30 12.98 -3.95
C LEU A 36 0.02 14.07 -2.92
N LEU A 37 1.27 14.15 -2.46
CA LEU A 37 1.72 15.19 -1.53
C LEU A 37 1.56 16.60 -2.10
N GLN A 38 1.83 16.80 -3.40
CA GLN A 38 1.63 18.09 -4.07
C GLN A 38 0.15 18.53 -4.14
N ARG A 39 -0.80 17.61 -3.99
CA ARG A 39 -2.24 17.90 -4.01
C ARG A 39 -2.79 18.22 -2.63
N LEU A 40 -2.03 17.98 -1.57
CA LEU A 40 -2.41 18.33 -0.21
C LEU A 40 -2.21 19.84 0.01
N PRO A 41 -3.21 20.54 0.57
CA PRO A 41 -3.13 21.99 0.77
C PRO A 41 -2.24 22.39 1.95
N ASP A 42 -1.92 21.47 2.87
CA ASP A 42 -1.19 21.76 4.10
C ASP A 42 -0.02 20.78 4.34
N ALA A 43 1.13 21.34 4.72
CA ALA A 43 2.36 20.57 4.95
C ALA A 43 2.33 19.75 6.25
N ARG A 44 1.54 20.14 7.26
CA ARG A 44 1.35 19.36 8.49
C ARG A 44 0.51 18.11 8.21
N ASP A 45 -0.51 18.21 7.38
CA ASP A 45 -1.31 17.04 6.96
C ASP A 45 -0.45 16.04 6.18
N ALA A 46 0.40 16.55 5.26
CA ALA A 46 1.39 15.76 4.56
C ALA A 46 2.36 15.03 5.51
N MET A 47 2.91 15.75 6.50
CA MET A 47 3.80 15.19 7.50
C MET A 47 3.12 14.15 8.39
N ALA A 48 1.85 14.36 8.76
CA ALA A 48 1.07 13.42 9.54
C ALA A 48 0.79 12.12 8.77
N LEU A 49 0.52 12.20 7.46
CA LEU A 49 0.38 11.01 6.61
C LEU A 49 1.69 10.25 6.46
N LEU A 50 2.82 10.96 6.36
CA LEU A 50 4.15 10.36 6.29
C LEU A 50 4.47 9.59 7.59
N ALA A 51 4.25 10.21 8.75
CA ALA A 51 4.47 9.56 10.04
C ALA A 51 3.57 8.32 10.25
N GLN A 52 2.32 8.37 9.77
CA GLN A 52 1.41 7.22 9.82
C GLN A 52 1.88 6.07 8.92
N ALA A 53 2.33 6.37 7.70
CA ALA A 53 2.84 5.35 6.78
C ALA A 53 4.14 4.72 7.29
N GLU A 54 5.03 5.52 7.88
CA GLU A 54 6.26 5.05 8.54
C GLU A 54 5.93 4.14 9.74
N ALA A 55 5.02 4.57 10.60
CA ALA A 55 4.56 3.77 11.73
C ALA A 55 3.93 2.44 11.28
N ALA A 56 3.10 2.44 10.23
CA ALA A 56 2.50 1.23 9.69
C ALA A 56 3.55 0.28 9.08
N SER A 57 4.57 0.82 8.41
CA SER A 57 5.64 0.03 7.78
C SER A 57 6.59 -0.59 8.82
N LEU A 58 6.85 0.12 9.92
CA LEU A 58 7.71 -0.34 11.01
C LEU A 58 6.97 -1.20 12.05
N SER A 59 5.65 -1.06 12.15
CA SER A 59 4.83 -1.85 13.08
C SER A 59 4.53 -3.27 12.58
N ASP A 60 5.06 -3.67 11.42
CA ASP A 60 4.85 -5.02 10.87
C ASP A 60 6.05 -5.96 11.02
N PRO A 61 6.08 -6.75 12.11
CA PRO A 61 6.64 -8.10 12.11
C PRO A 61 5.55 -9.19 12.00
N ALA A 62 4.29 -8.85 11.69
CA ALA A 62 3.13 -9.71 11.96
C ALA A 62 2.34 -10.18 10.71
N VAL A 63 2.42 -9.53 9.56
CA VAL A 63 1.73 -10.00 8.33
C VAL A 63 2.53 -11.10 7.62
N ALA A 64 3.80 -11.33 8.00
CA ALA A 64 4.57 -12.50 7.58
C ALA A 64 4.11 -13.81 8.26
N ASN A 65 3.30 -13.75 9.32
CA ASN A 65 2.75 -14.93 9.99
C ASN A 65 1.31 -15.18 9.56
N TYR A 66 1.10 -15.47 8.28
CA TYR A 66 -0.10 -16.19 7.87
C TYR A 66 0.03 -17.61 8.43
N PRO A 67 -0.77 -18.07 9.42
CA PRO A 67 -0.85 -19.49 9.68
C PRO A 67 -1.47 -20.09 8.43
N ALA A 68 -0.68 -20.82 7.65
CA ALA A 68 -1.23 -21.73 6.66
C ALA A 68 -2.28 -22.56 7.39
N SER A 69 -3.56 -22.37 7.05
CA SER A 69 -4.61 -23.27 7.49
C SER A 69 -4.32 -24.62 6.83
N THR A 70 -3.43 -25.38 7.44
CA THR A 70 -3.33 -26.82 7.28
C THR A 70 -4.58 -27.39 7.96
N SER A 71 -5.72 -27.26 7.29
CA SER A 71 -6.88 -28.05 7.64
C SER A 71 -6.55 -29.47 7.19
N ALA A 72 -5.92 -30.20 8.11
CA ALA A 72 -5.60 -31.59 8.01
C ALA A 72 -6.83 -32.38 7.54
N ARG A 73 -6.65 -33.15 6.48
CA ARG A 73 -7.54 -34.21 6.02
C ARG A 73 -7.67 -35.27 7.12
N PRO A 74 -8.88 -35.62 7.59
CA PRO A 74 -9.07 -36.85 8.36
C PRO A 74 -9.31 -38.02 7.40
N THR A 75 -8.67 -39.14 7.73
CA THR A 75 -8.81 -40.49 7.18
C THR A 75 -10.12 -41.15 7.60
#